data_AF-A0A933E5X8-F1
#
_entry.id   AF-A0A933E5X8-F1
#
_cell.length_a   1.000
_cell.length_b   1.000
_cell.length_c   1.000
_cell.angle_alpha   90.00
_cell.angle_beta   90.00
_cell.angle_gamma   90.00
#
_symmetry.space_group_name_H-M   'P 1'
#
loop_
_entity.id
_entity.type
_entity.pdbx_description
1 polymer ?
#
loop_
_entity_poly.entity_id
_entity_poly.type
_entity_poly.pdbx_seq_one_letter_code
_entity_poly.pdbx_strand_id
1 'polypeptide(L)'
;MMRCEEIVRYWGAYLDSELGPETQIEMSAHLEQCPECADRLGKEQQVERKIAQGLSDTPDWGAFWGDVERRVRAKGRSRILPFRWMAIAASLLVLVGVAFLATRKDPSPMARLALAHHQAGVEAAREGVAMDAGSVRALLRESFPGIDLAALDMACPGHEVRLQGVRRIEVDGKPAVLVRYTCCSKPMSVLLMRTEDAGPGDEPIGNRRVWIAAGTRFIACAVGGHDAGILQRAASAWAGA
;
A
#
# COMPACT_ATOMS: atom_id res chain seq x y z
N MET A 1 85.32 -20.77 9.96
CA MET A 1 85.18 -21.77 8.87
C MET A 1 83.90 -22.54 9.12
N MET A 2 82.94 -22.43 8.20
CA MET A 2 81.60 -22.99 8.35
C MET A 2 81.65 -24.52 8.31
N ARG A 3 80.80 -25.19 9.13
CA ARG A 3 80.73 -26.66 9.19
C ARG A 3 79.74 -27.20 8.15
N CYS A 4 79.96 -28.42 7.66
CA CYS A 4 79.08 -29.07 6.67
C CYS A 4 77.62 -29.20 7.15
N GLU A 5 77.37 -29.25 8.46
CA GLU A 5 76.01 -29.30 9.02
C GLU A 5 75.32 -27.93 9.01
N GLU A 6 76.09 -26.85 9.09
CA GLU A 6 75.59 -25.48 9.13
C GLU A 6 75.22 -24.98 7.73
N ILE A 7 75.96 -25.42 6.71
CA ILE A 7 75.76 -24.99 5.32
C ILE A 7 74.36 -25.31 4.79
N VAL A 8 73.80 -26.45 5.23
CA VAL A 8 72.49 -26.94 4.82
C VAL A 8 71.38 -25.93 5.14
N ARG A 9 71.53 -25.20 6.25
CA ARG A 9 70.54 -24.22 6.71
C ARG A 9 70.48 -22.97 5.84
N TYR A 10 71.56 -22.71 5.09
CA TYR A 10 71.72 -21.51 4.27
C TYR A 10 71.53 -21.78 2.77
N TRP A 11 71.21 -23.01 2.36
CA TRP A 11 71.11 -23.37 0.94
C TRP A 11 70.03 -22.60 0.18
N GLY A 12 68.80 -22.55 0.70
CA GLY A 12 67.71 -21.82 0.03
C GLY A 12 68.06 -20.36 -0.18
N ALA A 13 68.47 -19.67 0.90
CA ALA A 13 68.88 -18.28 0.82
C ALA A 13 70.10 -18.05 -0.10
N TYR A 14 71.02 -19.00 -0.21
CA TYR A 14 72.13 -18.90 -1.17
C TYR A 14 71.66 -19.01 -2.63
N LEU A 15 70.72 -19.94 -2.91
CA LEU A 15 70.15 -20.11 -4.25
C LEU A 15 69.32 -18.89 -4.67
N ASP A 16 68.54 -18.35 -3.75
CA ASP A 16 67.71 -17.15 -3.97
C ASP A 16 68.52 -15.84 -3.95
N SER A 17 69.85 -15.92 -3.73
CA SER A 17 70.75 -14.76 -3.59
C SER A 17 70.37 -13.79 -2.46
N GLU A 18 69.81 -14.32 -1.37
CA GLU A 18 69.32 -13.58 -0.20
C GLU A 18 70.32 -13.54 0.97
N LEU A 19 71.49 -14.18 0.86
CA LEU A 19 72.51 -14.14 1.92
C LEU A 19 73.23 -12.79 1.99
N GLY A 20 73.58 -12.39 3.21
CA GLY A 20 74.44 -11.24 3.45
C GLY A 20 75.87 -11.45 2.92
N PRO A 21 76.63 -10.38 2.62
CA PRO A 21 77.94 -10.47 1.97
C PRO A 21 78.96 -11.34 2.70
N GLU A 22 79.00 -11.28 4.03
CA GLU A 22 79.93 -12.07 4.85
C GLU A 22 79.61 -13.58 4.76
N THR A 23 78.33 -13.94 4.90
CA THR A 23 77.88 -15.33 4.81
C THR A 23 78.01 -15.88 3.39
N GLN A 24 77.81 -15.04 2.36
CA GLN A 24 78.03 -15.40 0.95
C GLN A 24 79.51 -15.81 0.70
N ILE A 25 80.46 -15.07 1.28
CA ILE A 25 81.90 -15.37 1.17
C ILE A 25 82.23 -16.67 1.90
N GLU A 26 81.75 -16.84 3.13
CA GLU A 26 82.00 -18.08 3.90
C GLU A 26 81.41 -19.33 3.23
N MET A 27 80.19 -19.20 2.69
CA MET A 27 79.50 -20.24 1.92
C MET A 27 80.31 -20.61 0.67
N SER A 28 80.72 -19.62 -0.11
CA SER A 28 81.48 -19.84 -1.35
C SER A 28 82.83 -20.51 -1.06
N ALA A 29 83.57 -20.03 -0.05
CA ALA A 29 84.83 -20.62 0.37
C ALA A 29 84.67 -22.07 0.84
N HIS A 30 83.58 -22.41 1.53
CA HIS A 30 83.31 -23.80 1.93
C HIS A 30 83.00 -24.69 0.71
N LEU A 31 82.18 -24.22 -0.23
CA LEU A 31 81.83 -24.98 -1.44
C LEU A 31 83.06 -25.24 -2.33
N GLU A 32 84.02 -24.33 -2.38
CA GLU A 32 85.31 -24.53 -3.07
C GLU A 32 86.16 -25.62 -2.40
N GLN A 33 86.08 -25.76 -1.08
CA GLN A 33 86.92 -26.67 -0.29
C GLN A 33 86.27 -28.03 -0.01
N CYS A 34 84.95 -28.16 -0.14
CA CYS A 34 84.19 -29.36 0.18
C CYS A 34 83.40 -29.88 -1.04
N PRO A 35 83.95 -30.88 -1.78
CA PRO A 35 83.30 -31.44 -2.97
C PRO A 35 81.94 -32.09 -2.70
N GLU A 36 81.73 -32.65 -1.49
CA GLU A 36 80.45 -33.28 -1.12
C GLU A 36 79.32 -32.26 -1.01
N CYS A 37 79.59 -31.11 -0.38
CA CYS A 37 78.62 -30.02 -0.26
C CYS A 37 78.34 -29.37 -1.62
N ALA A 38 79.36 -29.24 -2.48
CA ALA A 38 79.20 -28.74 -3.84
C ALA A 38 78.33 -29.67 -4.72
N ASP A 39 78.55 -30.99 -4.66
CA ASP A 39 77.74 -31.97 -5.40
C ASP A 39 76.27 -31.95 -4.96
N ARG A 40 76.02 -31.88 -3.65
CA ARG A 40 74.67 -31.78 -3.08
C ARG A 40 73.95 -30.51 -3.56
N LEU A 41 74.60 -29.36 -3.52
CA LEU A 41 74.03 -28.11 -4.03
C LEU A 41 73.77 -28.17 -5.53
N GLY A 42 74.66 -28.80 -6.30
CA GLY A 42 74.48 -28.98 -7.75
C GLY A 42 73.24 -29.83 -8.10
N LYS A 43 72.93 -30.84 -7.28
CA LYS A 43 71.70 -31.64 -7.40
C LYS A 43 70.46 -30.82 -7.10
N GLU A 44 70.49 -29.98 -6.08
CA GLU A 44 69.37 -29.09 -5.73
C GLU A 44 69.07 -28.10 -6.85
N GLN A 45 70.11 -27.43 -7.38
CA GLN A 45 69.99 -26.55 -8.55
C GLN A 45 69.44 -27.27 -9.79
N GLN A 46 69.74 -28.56 -9.95
CA GLN A 46 69.19 -29.34 -11.06
C GLN A 46 67.68 -29.56 -10.91
N VAL A 47 67.19 -29.79 -9.69
CA VAL A 47 65.76 -29.93 -9.40
C VAL A 47 65.05 -28.61 -9.68
N GLU A 48 65.58 -27.50 -9.16
CA GLU A 48 65.02 -26.16 -9.37
C GLU A 48 64.91 -25.80 -10.86
N ARG A 49 65.98 -26.05 -11.64
CA ARG A 49 65.95 -25.84 -13.10
C ARG A 49 64.87 -26.66 -13.80
N LYS A 50 64.65 -27.92 -13.39
CA LYS A 50 63.58 -28.76 -13.98
C LYS A 50 62.20 -28.25 -13.62
N ILE A 51 61.99 -27.76 -12.40
CA ILE A 51 60.74 -27.13 -11.97
C ILE A 51 60.49 -25.85 -12.77
N ALA A 52 61.50 -24.98 -12.88
CA ALA A 52 61.42 -23.74 -13.65
C ALA A 52 61.13 -24.00 -15.13
N GLN A 53 61.78 -25.00 -15.74
CA GLN A 53 61.49 -25.43 -17.10
C GLN A 53 60.06 -25.95 -17.26
N GLY A 54 59.56 -26.75 -16.30
CA GLY A 54 58.18 -27.23 -16.30
C GLY A 54 57.13 -26.12 -16.12
N LEU A 55 57.49 -25.01 -15.49
CA LEU A 55 56.64 -23.83 -15.29
C LEU A 55 56.78 -22.78 -16.41
N SER A 56 57.73 -22.95 -17.34
CA SER A 56 58.02 -21.97 -18.38
C SER A 56 56.95 -21.86 -19.48
N ASP A 57 55.99 -22.80 -19.52
CA ASP A 57 54.74 -22.63 -20.25
C ASP A 57 53.84 -21.62 -19.53
N THR A 58 54.17 -20.34 -19.68
CA THR A 58 53.38 -19.26 -19.11
C THR A 58 52.16 -19.04 -20.00
N PRO A 59 50.92 -19.16 -19.51
CA PRO A 59 49.74 -18.82 -20.30
C PRO A 59 49.81 -17.38 -20.81
N ASP A 60 49.23 -17.10 -21.99
CA ASP A 60 49.05 -15.73 -22.45
C ASP A 60 48.05 -15.00 -21.54
N TRP A 61 48.57 -14.42 -20.46
CA TRP A 61 47.79 -13.65 -19.50
C TRP A 61 47.15 -12.41 -20.15
N GLY A 62 47.71 -11.89 -21.25
CA GLY A 62 47.14 -10.76 -21.98
C GLY A 62 45.80 -11.12 -22.61
N ALA A 63 45.74 -12.26 -23.31
CA ALA A 63 44.49 -12.77 -23.87
C ALA A 63 43.45 -13.10 -22.78
N PHE A 64 43.89 -13.70 -21.67
CA PHE A 64 43.01 -14.02 -20.54
C PHE A 64 42.36 -12.77 -19.93
N TRP A 65 43.14 -11.72 -19.64
CA TRP A 65 42.61 -10.48 -19.08
C TRP A 65 41.69 -9.74 -20.04
N GLY A 66 42.01 -9.73 -21.34
CA GLY A 66 41.12 -9.18 -22.36
C GLY A 66 39.75 -9.87 -22.39
N ASP A 67 39.71 -11.19 -22.20
CA ASP A 67 38.46 -11.95 -22.10
C ASP A 67 37.65 -11.62 -20.85
N VAL A 68 38.31 -11.50 -19.70
CA VAL A 68 37.66 -11.13 -18.43
C VAL A 68 37.03 -9.74 -18.54
N GLU A 69 37.76 -8.75 -19.05
CA GLU A 69 37.24 -7.39 -19.23
C GLU A 69 36.01 -7.35 -20.15
N ARG A 70 36.06 -8.08 -21.28
CA ARG A 70 34.93 -8.16 -22.22
C ARG A 70 33.69 -8.75 -21.55
N ARG A 71 33.83 -9.81 -20.76
CA ARG A 71 32.71 -10.46 -20.05
C ARG A 71 32.10 -9.55 -18.98
N VAL A 72 32.92 -8.80 -18.25
CA VAL A 72 32.44 -7.85 -17.23
C VAL A 72 31.69 -6.68 -17.89
N ARG A 73 32.22 -6.10 -18.98
CA ARG A 73 31.54 -5.01 -19.71
C ARG A 73 30.22 -5.46 -20.35
N ALA A 74 30.16 -6.68 -20.87
CA ALA A 74 28.94 -7.22 -21.48
C ALA A 74 27.79 -7.38 -20.47
N LYS A 75 28.10 -7.75 -19.21
CA LYS A 75 27.10 -7.85 -18.13
C LYS A 75 26.62 -6.49 -17.59
N GLY A 76 27.43 -5.43 -17.70
CA GLY A 76 27.09 -4.08 -17.26
C GLY A 76 26.06 -3.36 -18.14
N ARG A 77 25.76 -3.86 -19.33
CA ARG A 77 24.65 -3.39 -20.18
C ARG A 77 23.42 -4.25 -19.97
N SER A 78 22.82 -4.19 -18.78
CA SER A 78 21.44 -4.64 -18.65
C SER A 78 20.57 -3.68 -19.48
N ARG A 79 19.63 -4.22 -20.25
CA ARG A 79 18.67 -3.44 -21.04
C ARG A 79 17.72 -2.73 -20.07
N ILE A 80 18.13 -1.57 -19.57
CA ILE A 80 17.24 -0.67 -18.86
C ILE A 80 16.19 -0.24 -19.89
N LEU A 81 14.95 -0.73 -19.74
CA LEU A 81 13.81 -0.20 -20.48
C LEU A 81 13.84 1.34 -20.34
N PRO A 82 13.63 2.12 -21.41
CA PRO A 82 13.83 3.55 -21.33
C PRO A 82 12.82 4.13 -20.34
N PHE A 83 13.36 4.66 -19.24
CA PHE A 83 12.70 5.35 -18.13
C PHE A 83 11.55 6.29 -18.55
N ARG A 84 11.57 6.77 -19.80
CA ARG A 84 10.52 7.56 -20.45
C ARG A 84 9.14 6.89 -20.44
N TRP A 85 9.04 5.56 -20.55
CA TRP A 85 7.75 4.87 -20.50
C TRP A 85 7.17 4.78 -19.08
N MET A 86 8.02 4.73 -18.05
CA MET A 86 7.55 4.75 -16.66
C MET A 86 6.97 6.11 -16.27
N ALA A 87 7.57 7.21 -16.74
CA ALA A 87 7.06 8.56 -16.50
C ALA A 87 5.65 8.75 -17.10
N ILE A 88 5.42 8.26 -18.33
CA ILE A 88 4.11 8.35 -19.01
C ILE A 88 3.04 7.55 -18.25
N ALA A 89 3.36 6.34 -17.79
CA ALA A 89 2.43 5.51 -17.03
C ALA A 89 2.05 6.14 -15.68
N ALA A 90 3.03 6.73 -14.97
CA ALA A 90 2.77 7.42 -13.71
C ALA A 90 1.89 8.67 -13.90
N SER A 91 2.15 9.48 -14.94
CA SER A 91 1.33 10.65 -15.25
C SER A 91 -0.10 10.29 -15.62
N LEU A 92 -0.32 9.20 -16.37
CA LEU A 92 -1.66 8.70 -16.68
C LEU A 92 -2.41 8.25 -15.42
N LEU A 93 -1.76 7.54 -14.50
CA LEU A 93 -2.38 7.14 -13.24
C LEU A 93 -2.78 8.34 -12.37
N VAL A 94 -1.92 9.36 -12.31
CA VAL A 94 -2.24 10.60 -11.59
C VAL A 94 -3.41 11.33 -12.25
N LEU A 95 -3.43 11.45 -13.58
CA LEU A 95 -4.54 12.06 -14.31
C LEU A 95 -5.86 11.32 -14.09
N VAL A 96 -5.84 9.98 -14.13
CA VAL A 96 -7.03 9.16 -13.84
C VAL A 96 -7.46 9.34 -12.38
N GLY A 97 -6.52 9.36 -11.44
CA GLY A 97 -6.82 9.59 -10.01
C GLY A 97 -7.43 10.96 -9.75
N VAL A 98 -6.88 12.02 -10.36
CA VAL A 98 -7.38 13.39 -10.24
C VAL A 98 -8.74 13.54 -10.92
N ALA A 99 -8.92 12.99 -12.13
CA ALA A 99 -10.21 12.99 -12.82
C ALA A 99 -11.27 12.22 -12.02
N PHE A 100 -10.91 11.09 -11.43
CA PHE A 100 -11.79 10.31 -10.56
C PHE A 100 -12.18 11.09 -9.29
N LEU A 101 -11.24 11.80 -8.66
CA LEU A 101 -11.55 12.64 -7.50
C LEU A 101 -12.36 13.89 -7.88
N ALA A 102 -12.07 14.53 -9.00
CA ALA A 102 -12.79 15.71 -9.49
C ALA A 102 -14.23 15.38 -9.94
N THR A 103 -14.48 14.14 -10.36
CA THR A 103 -15.81 13.66 -10.72
C THR A 103 -16.60 13.09 -9.54
N ARG A 104 -15.97 12.91 -8.36
CA ARG A 104 -16.71 12.56 -7.14
C ARG A 104 -17.50 13.79 -6.69
N LYS A 105 -18.81 13.70 -6.84
CA LYS A 105 -19.74 14.67 -6.24
C LYS A 105 -19.70 14.50 -4.72
N ASP A 106 -19.48 15.62 -4.03
CA ASP A 106 -19.57 15.63 -2.58
C ASP A 106 -20.99 15.27 -2.14
N PRO A 107 -21.13 14.51 -1.05
CA PRO A 107 -22.41 14.28 -0.42
C PRO A 107 -23.19 15.57 -0.17
N SER A 108 -24.46 15.62 -0.58
CA SER A 108 -25.36 16.73 -0.25
C SER A 108 -25.41 16.97 1.27
N PRO A 109 -25.56 18.23 1.73
CA PRO A 109 -25.68 18.54 3.15
C PRO A 109 -26.76 17.70 3.85
N MET A 110 -27.90 17.48 3.18
CA MET A 110 -29.00 16.64 3.64
C MET A 110 -28.56 15.20 3.90
N ALA A 111 -27.82 14.57 2.99
CA ALA A 111 -27.36 13.19 3.16
C ALA A 111 -26.34 13.03 4.28
N ARG A 112 -25.40 13.98 4.40
CA ARG A 112 -24.43 13.99 5.51
C ARG A 112 -25.13 14.09 6.86
N LEU A 113 -26.10 14.99 6.95
CA LEU A 113 -26.86 15.22 8.17
C LEU A 113 -27.78 14.05 8.51
N ALA A 114 -28.47 13.48 7.52
CA ALA A 114 -29.29 12.28 7.69
C ALA A 114 -28.44 11.10 8.22
N LEU A 115 -27.23 10.91 7.69
CA LEU A 115 -26.31 9.87 8.16
C LEU A 115 -25.83 10.13 9.59
N ALA A 116 -25.44 11.36 9.92
CA ALA A 116 -24.97 11.73 11.26
C ALA A 116 -26.08 11.50 12.32
N HIS A 117 -27.30 11.97 12.05
CA HIS A 117 -28.44 11.75 12.96
C HIS A 117 -28.88 10.30 13.02
N HIS A 118 -28.78 9.54 11.92
CA HIS A 118 -29.01 8.10 11.97
C HIS A 118 -28.02 7.42 12.91
N GLN A 119 -26.72 7.72 12.82
CA GLN A 119 -25.69 7.13 13.70
C GLN A 119 -25.91 7.47 15.17
N ALA A 120 -26.05 8.77 15.49
CA ALA A 120 -26.33 9.22 16.86
C ALA A 120 -27.65 8.62 17.39
N GLY A 121 -28.64 8.49 16.50
CA GLY A 121 -29.91 7.88 16.82
C GLY A 121 -29.77 6.38 17.14
N VAL A 122 -28.99 5.62 16.38
CA VAL A 122 -28.77 4.19 16.63
C VAL A 122 -28.14 3.96 18.01
N GLU A 123 -27.24 4.84 18.42
CA GLU A 123 -26.64 4.83 19.75
C GLU A 123 -27.70 5.11 20.83
N ALA A 124 -28.47 6.19 20.69
CA ALA A 124 -29.52 6.56 21.65
C ALA A 124 -30.72 5.58 21.69
N ALA A 125 -31.05 4.91 20.58
CA ALA A 125 -32.16 3.95 20.53
C ALA A 125 -31.90 2.69 21.36
N ARG A 126 -30.64 2.42 21.74
CA ARG A 126 -30.32 1.39 22.73
C ARG A 126 -30.87 1.71 24.13
N GLU A 127 -31.25 2.96 24.37
CA GLU A 127 -31.78 3.45 25.66
C GLU A 127 -33.31 3.49 25.73
N GLY A 128 -34.02 3.15 24.63
CA GLY A 128 -35.40 2.68 24.68
C GLY A 128 -36.50 3.71 24.96
N VAL A 129 -36.65 4.76 24.13
CA VAL A 129 -37.84 5.63 24.16
C VAL A 129 -38.56 5.59 22.80
N ALA A 130 -39.65 4.83 22.75
CA ALA A 130 -40.60 4.89 21.63
C ALA A 130 -41.65 5.96 21.91
N MET A 131 -41.97 6.80 20.92
CA MET A 131 -43.03 7.80 21.03
C MET A 131 -44.40 7.20 20.70
N ASP A 132 -45.46 7.73 21.31
CA ASP A 132 -46.82 7.36 20.92
C ASP A 132 -47.16 7.87 19.51
N ALA A 133 -47.98 7.10 18.78
CA ALA A 133 -48.33 7.40 17.39
C ALA A 133 -49.11 8.72 17.23
N GLY A 134 -49.85 9.15 18.25
CA GLY A 134 -50.62 10.40 18.25
C GLY A 134 -49.70 11.61 18.22
N SER A 135 -48.70 11.63 19.10
CA SER A 135 -47.67 12.67 19.17
C SER A 135 -46.84 12.75 17.89
N VAL A 136 -46.53 11.61 17.25
CA VAL A 136 -45.83 11.62 15.96
C VAL A 136 -46.66 12.32 14.88
N ARG A 137 -47.94 11.98 14.78
CA ARG A 137 -48.86 12.59 13.80
C ARG A 137 -49.06 14.09 14.06
N ALA A 138 -49.16 14.50 15.32
CA ALA A 138 -49.29 15.90 15.70
C ALA A 138 -48.04 16.72 15.31
N LEU A 139 -46.85 16.24 15.66
CA LEU A 139 -45.59 16.92 15.35
C LEU A 139 -45.39 17.10 13.84
N LEU A 140 -45.71 16.08 13.05
CA LEU A 140 -45.60 16.15 11.58
C LEU A 140 -46.56 17.15 10.96
N ARG A 141 -47.82 17.21 11.42
CA ARG A 141 -48.78 18.21 10.91
C ARG A 141 -48.39 19.63 11.24
N GLU A 142 -47.84 19.84 12.44
CA GLU A 142 -47.36 21.15 12.87
C GLU A 142 -46.10 21.57 12.09
N SER A 143 -45.17 20.63 11.84
CA SER A 143 -43.97 20.89 11.02
C SER A 143 -44.29 21.09 9.54
N PHE A 144 -45.22 20.30 9.00
CA PHE A 144 -45.56 20.27 7.58
C PHE A 144 -47.07 20.25 7.38
N PRO A 145 -47.72 21.44 7.35
CA PRO A 145 -49.13 21.54 7.02
C PRO A 145 -49.46 20.90 5.67
N GLY A 146 -50.46 20.00 5.66
CA GLY A 146 -50.93 19.31 4.46
C GLY A 146 -50.16 18.06 4.05
N ILE A 147 -49.26 17.55 4.91
CA ILE A 147 -48.56 16.29 4.68
C ILE A 147 -49.51 15.09 4.75
N ASP A 148 -49.40 14.16 3.78
CA ASP A 148 -50.06 12.87 3.85
C ASP A 148 -49.35 11.95 4.86
N LEU A 149 -50.07 11.59 5.91
CA LEU A 149 -49.57 10.73 6.96
C LEU A 149 -49.69 9.24 6.63
N ALA A 150 -50.20 8.86 5.45
CA ALA A 150 -50.19 7.48 4.98
C ALA A 150 -48.75 6.91 4.91
N ALA A 151 -47.75 7.75 4.68
CA ALA A 151 -46.34 7.36 4.69
C ALA A 151 -45.83 6.87 6.08
N LEU A 152 -46.53 7.19 7.17
CA LEU A 152 -46.20 6.63 8.50
C LEU A 152 -46.45 5.13 8.57
N ASP A 153 -47.50 4.66 7.90
CA ASP A 153 -47.94 3.27 7.88
C ASP A 153 -47.27 2.51 6.72
N MET A 154 -46.00 2.81 6.48
CA MET A 154 -45.21 2.25 5.38
C MET A 154 -45.25 0.72 5.37
N ALA A 155 -45.95 0.18 4.38
CA ALA A 155 -45.97 -1.25 4.10
C ALA A 155 -44.74 -1.63 3.26
N CYS A 156 -43.97 -2.60 3.74
CA CYS A 156 -42.94 -3.24 2.93
C CYS A 156 -43.22 -4.74 2.85
N PRO A 157 -43.59 -5.29 1.68
CA PRO A 157 -43.95 -6.70 1.53
C PRO A 157 -42.84 -7.62 2.05
N GLY A 158 -43.20 -8.57 2.92
CA GLY A 158 -42.25 -9.51 3.52
C GLY A 158 -41.40 -8.94 4.67
N HIS A 159 -41.66 -7.70 5.10
CA HIS A 159 -40.90 -7.04 6.16
C HIS A 159 -41.81 -6.45 7.23
N GLU A 160 -41.47 -6.68 8.50
CA GLU A 160 -42.12 -6.00 9.62
C GLU A 160 -41.44 -4.64 9.84
N VAL A 161 -42.20 -3.56 9.61
CA VAL A 161 -41.77 -2.18 9.80
C VAL A 161 -42.50 -1.60 11.00
N ARG A 162 -41.76 -1.08 11.99
CA ARG A 162 -42.32 -0.41 13.16
C ARG A 162 -41.81 1.01 13.27
N LEU A 163 -42.71 1.97 13.40
CA LEU A 163 -42.40 3.36 13.72
C LEU A 163 -41.85 3.43 15.15
N GLN A 164 -40.72 4.11 15.34
CA GLN A 164 -40.08 4.30 16.64
C GLN A 164 -40.34 5.70 17.19
N GLY A 165 -40.40 6.70 16.32
CA GLY A 165 -40.65 8.07 16.73
C GLY A 165 -40.25 9.08 15.67
N VAL A 166 -40.34 10.34 16.06
CA VAL A 166 -40.09 11.48 15.17
C VAL A 166 -39.38 12.58 15.95
N ARG A 167 -38.52 13.35 15.28
CA ARG A 167 -37.82 14.47 15.89
C ARG A 167 -37.69 15.63 14.91
N ARG A 168 -37.91 16.86 15.37
CA ARG A 168 -37.55 18.08 14.62
C ARG A 168 -36.04 18.29 14.65
N ILE A 169 -35.49 18.57 13.49
CA ILE A 169 -34.09 18.91 13.28
C ILE A 169 -34.02 20.07 12.28
N GLU A 170 -32.84 20.65 12.12
CA GLU A 170 -32.60 21.70 11.14
C GLU A 170 -31.48 21.27 10.20
N VAL A 171 -31.67 21.49 8.89
CA VAL A 171 -30.65 21.27 7.84
C VAL A 171 -30.29 22.63 7.28
N ASP A 172 -29.06 23.10 7.50
CA ASP A 172 -28.61 24.43 7.03
C ASP A 172 -29.58 25.57 7.41
N GLY A 173 -30.13 25.52 8.63
CA GLY A 173 -31.10 26.50 9.15
C GLY A 173 -32.52 26.34 8.61
N LYS A 174 -32.79 25.28 7.82
CA LYS A 174 -34.13 24.94 7.31
C LYS A 174 -34.80 23.87 8.14
N PRO A 175 -36.12 23.96 8.37
CA PRO A 175 -36.84 23.00 9.18
C PRO A 175 -36.87 21.63 8.48
N ALA A 176 -36.52 20.59 9.23
CA ALA A 176 -36.59 19.22 8.78
C ALA A 176 -37.11 18.31 9.89
N VAL A 177 -37.59 17.13 9.50
CA VAL A 177 -38.08 16.13 10.43
C VAL A 177 -37.39 14.80 10.16
N LEU A 178 -36.89 14.20 11.23
CA LEU A 178 -36.33 12.86 11.21
C LEU A 178 -37.37 11.87 11.73
N VAL A 179 -37.87 11.00 10.85
CA VAL A 179 -38.75 9.90 11.19
C VAL A 179 -37.93 8.63 11.35
N ARG A 180 -38.15 7.87 12.42
CA ARG A 180 -37.36 6.68 12.75
C ARG A 180 -38.22 5.43 12.67
N TYR A 181 -37.66 4.41 12.04
CA TYR A 181 -38.26 3.10 11.86
C TYR A 181 -37.32 2.00 12.30
N THR A 182 -37.89 0.84 12.58
CA THR A 182 -37.16 -0.43 12.68
C THR A 182 -37.76 -1.38 11.67
N CYS A 183 -36.94 -1.97 10.81
CA CYS A 183 -37.35 -2.96 9.82
C CYS A 183 -36.50 -4.21 10.02
N CYS A 184 -37.14 -5.35 10.33
CA CYS A 184 -36.43 -6.61 10.64
C CYS A 184 -35.32 -6.42 11.71
N SER A 185 -35.65 -5.69 12.78
CA SER A 185 -34.72 -5.32 13.87
C SER A 185 -33.53 -4.43 13.45
N LYS A 186 -33.50 -3.94 12.20
CA LYS A 186 -32.50 -2.97 11.74
C LYS A 186 -33.09 -1.56 11.78
N PRO A 187 -32.39 -0.60 12.40
CA PRO A 187 -32.84 0.79 12.43
C PRO A 187 -32.76 1.39 11.02
N MET A 188 -33.73 2.24 10.73
CA MET A 188 -33.80 3.06 9.52
C MET A 188 -34.31 4.45 9.92
N SER A 189 -33.80 5.49 9.27
CA SER A 189 -34.27 6.85 9.47
C SER A 189 -34.64 7.45 8.12
N VAL A 190 -35.70 8.25 8.08
CA VAL A 190 -36.07 9.07 6.93
C VAL A 190 -36.02 10.52 7.37
N LEU A 191 -35.15 11.30 6.74
CA LEU A 191 -35.11 12.74 6.91
C LEU A 191 -36.02 13.36 5.85
N LEU A 192 -36.95 14.20 6.27
CA LEU A 192 -37.94 14.87 5.45
C LEU A 192 -37.78 16.39 5.55
N MET A 193 -37.82 17.08 4.41
CA MET A 193 -37.88 18.54 4.34
C MET A 193 -38.69 18.98 3.11
N ARG A 194 -39.07 20.26 3.05
CA ARG A 194 -39.76 20.82 1.88
C ARG A 194 -38.80 20.94 0.71
N THR A 195 -39.29 20.69 -0.50
CA THR A 195 -38.47 20.77 -1.73
C THR A 195 -37.96 22.18 -1.98
N GLU A 196 -38.74 23.20 -1.64
CA GLU A 196 -38.33 24.62 -1.74
C GLU A 196 -37.21 25.02 -0.77
N ASP A 197 -37.02 24.25 0.30
CA ASP A 197 -35.96 24.43 1.28
C ASP A 197 -34.71 23.61 0.96
N ALA A 198 -34.76 22.76 -0.07
CA ALA A 198 -33.60 22.01 -0.55
C ALA A 198 -32.67 22.94 -1.34
N GLY A 199 -31.39 22.99 -0.95
CA GLY A 199 -30.36 23.68 -1.74
C GLY A 199 -30.13 22.98 -3.10
N PRO A 200 -29.48 23.65 -4.07
CA PRO A 200 -29.16 23.05 -5.36
C PRO A 200 -28.18 21.89 -5.18
N GLY A 201 -28.67 20.65 -5.24
CA GLY A 201 -27.81 19.47 -5.19
C GLY A 201 -28.51 18.22 -4.66
N ASP A 202 -29.35 17.61 -5.50
CA ASP A 202 -29.99 16.33 -5.19
C ASP A 202 -29.45 15.23 -6.10
N GLU A 203 -28.41 14.52 -5.63
CA GLU A 203 -27.86 13.35 -6.32
C GLU A 203 -27.44 12.23 -5.34
N PRO A 204 -27.40 10.96 -5.79
CA PRO A 204 -27.16 9.78 -4.94
C PRO A 204 -25.71 9.69 -4.42
N ILE A 205 -25.53 9.16 -3.19
CA ILE A 205 -24.27 9.25 -2.44
C ILE A 205 -23.82 7.93 -1.80
N GLY A 206 -22.59 7.51 -2.15
CA GLY A 206 -21.69 6.75 -1.28
C GLY A 206 -21.80 5.21 -1.23
N ASN A 207 -21.10 4.61 -0.24
CA ASN A 207 -20.98 3.16 0.01
C ASN A 207 -21.91 2.63 1.14
N ARG A 208 -22.69 3.52 1.78
CA ARG A 208 -23.79 3.15 2.68
C ARG A 208 -25.09 3.41 1.94
N ARG A 209 -26.11 2.59 2.18
CA ARG A 209 -27.39 2.73 1.48
C ARG A 209 -28.08 3.99 2.01
N VAL A 210 -27.97 5.06 1.23
CA VAL A 210 -28.70 6.31 1.37
C VAL A 210 -29.52 6.44 0.10
N TRP A 211 -30.81 6.70 0.24
CA TRP A 211 -31.68 6.91 -0.91
C TRP A 211 -32.41 8.24 -0.77
N ILE A 212 -32.32 9.08 -1.81
CA ILE A 212 -33.00 10.36 -1.85
C ILE A 212 -34.10 10.27 -2.90
N ALA A 213 -35.30 10.70 -2.55
CA ALA A 213 -36.42 10.87 -3.47
C ALA A 213 -36.97 12.29 -3.30
N ALA A 214 -37.20 12.96 -4.43
CA ALA A 214 -37.85 14.26 -4.46
C ALA A 214 -39.24 14.10 -5.06
N GLY A 215 -40.24 14.68 -4.40
CA GLY A 215 -41.60 14.82 -4.90
C GLY A 215 -41.92 16.28 -5.20
N THR A 216 -43.20 16.60 -5.32
CA THR A 216 -43.64 17.96 -5.64
C THR A 216 -43.54 18.90 -4.43
N ARG A 217 -43.70 18.36 -3.21
CA ARG A 217 -43.73 19.14 -1.96
C ARG A 217 -42.56 18.83 -1.04
N PHE A 218 -42.12 17.58 -1.00
CA PHE A 218 -41.08 17.16 -0.08
C PHE A 218 -39.94 16.42 -0.77
N ILE A 219 -38.77 16.53 -0.16
CA ILE A 219 -37.63 15.67 -0.43
C ILE A 219 -37.39 14.80 0.81
N ALA A 220 -37.16 13.52 0.57
CA ALA A 220 -36.96 12.52 1.61
C ALA A 220 -35.64 11.78 1.39
N CYS A 221 -34.85 11.66 2.45
CA CYS A 221 -33.58 10.94 2.48
C CYS A 221 -33.67 9.78 3.47
N ALA A 222 -33.72 8.55 2.96
CA ALA A 222 -33.76 7.32 3.76
C ALA A 222 -32.36 6.74 3.96
N VAL A 223 -32.02 6.43 5.20
CA VAL A 223 -30.72 5.87 5.62
C VAL A 223 -30.94 4.67 6.54
N GLY A 224 -30.24 3.57 6.30
CA GLY A 224 -30.33 2.42 7.22
C GLY A 224 -29.52 1.19 6.81
N GLY A 225 -29.53 0.18 7.67
CA GLY A 225 -28.84 -1.11 7.47
C GLY A 225 -29.58 -2.14 6.61
N HIS A 226 -30.66 -1.73 5.92
CA HIS A 226 -31.52 -2.62 5.13
C HIS A 226 -31.19 -2.58 3.63
N ASP A 227 -31.77 -3.49 2.82
CA ASP A 227 -31.74 -3.48 1.35
C ASP A 227 -32.08 -2.12 0.71
N ALA A 228 -31.40 -1.82 -0.40
CA ALA A 228 -31.57 -0.57 -1.13
C ALA A 228 -33.01 -0.37 -1.60
N GLY A 229 -33.71 -1.45 -1.97
CA GLY A 229 -35.12 -1.39 -2.39
C GLY A 229 -36.06 -0.97 -1.25
N ILE A 230 -35.74 -1.26 0.01
CA ILE A 230 -36.55 -0.79 1.15
C ILE A 230 -36.32 0.70 1.38
N LEU A 231 -35.06 1.14 1.38
CA LEU A 231 -34.75 2.56 1.56
C LEU A 231 -35.34 3.40 0.42
N GLN A 232 -35.29 2.89 -0.81
CA GLN A 232 -35.93 3.52 -1.96
C GLN A 232 -37.43 3.67 -1.76
N ARG A 233 -38.13 2.60 -1.37
CA ARG A 233 -39.57 2.67 -1.07
C ARG A 233 -39.88 3.66 0.04
N ALA A 234 -39.09 3.66 1.12
CA ALA A 234 -39.27 4.58 2.23
C ALA A 234 -39.12 6.04 1.79
N ALA A 235 -38.04 6.37 1.08
CA ALA A 235 -37.82 7.70 0.56
C ALA A 235 -38.95 8.11 -0.41
N SER A 236 -39.32 7.26 -1.37
CA SER A 236 -40.37 7.57 -2.34
C SER A 236 -41.75 7.76 -1.70
N ALA A 237 -42.10 6.96 -0.69
CA ALA A 237 -43.37 7.11 0.02
C ALA A 237 -43.46 8.47 0.73
N TRP A 238 -42.37 8.90 1.37
CA TRP A 238 -42.30 10.19 2.05
C TRP A 238 -42.19 11.39 1.12
N ALA A 239 -41.53 11.23 -0.02
CA ALA A 239 -41.43 12.29 -1.03
C ALA A 239 -42.79 12.57 -1.70
N GLY A 240 -43.64 11.54 -1.82
CA GLY A 240 -44.98 11.65 -2.40
C GLY A 240 -46.09 12.07 -1.43
N ALA A 241 -45.76 12.29 -0.15
CA ALA A 241 -46.70 12.75 0.88
C ALA A 241 -47.08 14.23 0.73
#